data_AF-A0A4R3TH71-F1
#
_entry.id   AF-A0A4R3TH71-F1
#
_cell.length_a   1.000
_cell.length_b   1.000
_cell.length_c   1.000
_cell.angle_alpha   90.00
_cell.angle_beta   90.00
_cell.angle_gamma   90.00
#
_symmetry.space_group_name_H-M   'P 1'
#
loop_
_entity.id
_entity.type
_entity.pdbx_description
1 polymer ?
#
loop_
_entity_poly.entity_id
_entity_poly.type
_entity_poly.pdbx_seq_one_letter_code
_entity_poly.pdbx_strand_id
1 'polypeptide(L)'
;MAPELERTTGTTGVNRIVASTFGVKLVSDVPERLCRHGLRPWIDGKRRRRIDRIRASRLLFIHVPKNAGTSICDRLYGAQMKHCSALYYARVAPDLLALPSFALVRDPVDRFLSAFRYARAGGTRHRTISEPFRGRYGSFRSIDDAIEHLASARSPFDVDHVFRPQSWYLLDARGRPAVDRLIPYERIGEIGRRLGREELDSLPEWNRSGETGERPTARQLDFLCRFYEADFALRLQAVTGIAAPQRAAGRAPAPVPSLAG
;
A
#
# COMPACT_ATOMS: atom_id res chain seq x y z
N MET A 1 33.75 0.83 9.90
CA MET A 1 33.86 -0.38 9.08
C MET A 1 32.44 -0.89 8.83
N ALA A 2 31.84 -0.52 7.70
CA ALA A 2 30.51 -0.99 7.33
C ALA A 2 30.61 -2.42 6.75
N PRO A 3 29.73 -3.35 7.11
CA PRO A 3 29.79 -4.69 6.55
C PRO A 3 29.45 -4.65 5.06
N GLU A 4 30.27 -5.34 4.29
CA GLU A 4 30.18 -5.54 2.86
C GLU A 4 28.84 -6.22 2.52
N LEU A 5 28.04 -5.58 1.67
CA LEU A 5 26.77 -6.12 1.20
C LEU A 5 27.07 -7.27 0.23
N GLU A 6 26.86 -8.50 0.68
CA GLU A 6 26.81 -9.69 -0.17
C GLU A 6 25.94 -9.42 -1.41
N ARG A 7 26.58 -9.48 -2.58
CA ARG A 7 25.87 -9.49 -3.86
C ARG A 7 25.10 -10.80 -3.95
N THR A 8 23.78 -10.72 -3.87
CA THR A 8 22.85 -11.85 -4.02
C THR A 8 22.78 -12.27 -5.50
N THR A 9 23.79 -13.00 -5.96
CA THR A 9 23.83 -13.61 -7.29
C THR A 9 23.14 -14.98 -7.25
N GLY A 10 21.87 -15.05 -7.70
CA GLY A 10 21.16 -16.32 -7.93
C GLY A 10 19.64 -16.27 -7.81
N THR A 11 19.07 -15.33 -7.06
CA THR A 11 17.63 -15.39 -6.71
C THR A 11 16.71 -14.69 -7.72
N THR A 12 17.22 -13.77 -8.55
CA THR A 12 16.40 -12.91 -9.42
C THR A 12 15.67 -13.69 -10.52
N GLY A 13 16.31 -14.72 -11.10
CA GLY A 13 15.71 -15.57 -12.14
C GLY A 13 14.57 -16.44 -11.60
N VAL A 14 14.83 -17.17 -10.51
CA VAL A 14 13.83 -17.99 -9.82
C VAL A 14 12.66 -17.13 -9.34
N ASN A 15 12.95 -15.96 -8.77
CA ASN A 15 11.91 -15.03 -8.35
C ASN A 15 11.03 -14.56 -9.51
N ARG A 16 11.63 -14.28 -10.68
CA ARG A 16 10.86 -13.89 -11.87
C ARG A 16 9.93 -15.02 -12.33
N ILE A 17 10.41 -16.26 -12.33
CA ILE A 17 9.61 -17.45 -12.71
C ILE A 17 8.43 -17.60 -11.75
N VAL A 18 8.69 -17.62 -10.44
CA VAL A 18 7.63 -17.73 -9.42
C VAL A 18 6.61 -16.60 -9.56
N ALA A 19 7.06 -15.35 -9.69
CA ALA A 19 6.18 -14.21 -9.86
C ALA A 19 5.28 -14.36 -11.10
N SER A 20 5.87 -14.80 -12.23
CA SER A 20 5.14 -15.05 -13.48
C SER A 20 4.08 -16.13 -13.33
N THR A 21 4.38 -17.25 -12.65
CA THR A 21 3.42 -18.35 -12.42
C THR A 21 2.16 -17.88 -11.69
N PHE A 22 2.29 -16.93 -10.76
CA PHE A 22 1.16 -16.37 -10.03
C PHE A 22 0.53 -15.13 -10.71
N GLY A 23 1.05 -14.71 -11.87
CA GLY A 23 0.58 -13.53 -12.58
C GLY A 23 0.82 -12.24 -11.81
N VAL A 24 1.97 -12.13 -11.13
CA VAL A 24 2.41 -10.93 -10.39
C VAL A 24 3.78 -10.48 -10.86
N LYS A 25 4.13 -9.21 -10.62
CA LYS A 25 5.47 -8.69 -10.94
C LYS A 25 6.47 -8.83 -9.79
N LEU A 26 6.00 -8.81 -8.55
CA LEU A 26 6.83 -8.99 -7.35
C LEU A 26 6.52 -10.33 -6.67
N VAL A 27 7.53 -11.13 -6.36
CA VAL A 27 7.33 -12.37 -5.56
C VAL A 27 6.70 -12.08 -4.20
N SER A 28 6.98 -10.91 -3.63
CA SER A 28 6.36 -10.49 -2.37
C SER A 28 4.83 -10.35 -2.42
N ASP A 29 4.26 -10.27 -3.63
CA ASP A 29 2.81 -10.23 -3.87
C ASP A 29 2.16 -11.60 -3.97
N VAL A 30 2.92 -12.69 -4.12
CA VAL A 30 2.35 -14.04 -4.23
C VAL A 30 1.40 -14.35 -3.07
N PRO A 31 1.74 -14.05 -1.79
CA PRO A 31 0.79 -14.26 -0.70
C PRO A 31 -0.49 -13.43 -0.81
N GLU A 32 -0.39 -12.16 -1.24
CA GLU A 32 -1.57 -11.30 -1.46
C GLU A 32 -2.45 -11.84 -2.59
N ARG A 33 -1.84 -12.32 -3.69
CA ARG A 33 -2.52 -12.95 -4.82
C ARG A 33 -3.28 -14.20 -4.40
N LEU A 34 -2.65 -15.06 -3.60
CA LEU A 34 -3.28 -16.27 -3.05
C LEU A 34 -4.49 -15.90 -2.17
N CYS A 35 -4.33 -14.94 -1.25
CA CYS A 35 -5.43 -14.48 -0.39
C CYS A 35 -6.63 -13.98 -1.20
N ARG A 36 -6.39 -13.27 -2.31
CA ARG A 36 -7.45 -12.77 -3.20
C ARG A 36 -8.16 -13.86 -4.00
N HIS A 37 -7.50 -14.98 -4.23
CA HIS A 37 -8.14 -16.22 -4.74
C HIS A 37 -8.76 -17.06 -3.62
N GLY A 38 -8.83 -16.54 -2.40
CA GLY A 38 -9.41 -17.22 -1.25
C GLY A 38 -8.51 -18.30 -0.62
N LEU A 39 -7.26 -18.41 -1.07
CA LEU A 39 -6.30 -19.37 -0.56
C LEU A 39 -5.52 -18.80 0.62
N ARG A 40 -5.15 -19.65 1.57
CA ARG A 40 -4.26 -19.27 2.67
C ARG A 40 -2.82 -19.47 2.24
N PRO A 41 -1.99 -18.42 2.14
CA PRO A 41 -0.61 -18.56 1.71
C PRO A 41 0.26 -19.16 2.81
N TRP A 42 1.39 -19.76 2.41
CA TRP A 42 2.44 -20.12 3.36
C TRP A 42 3.10 -18.87 3.95
N ILE A 43 3.42 -18.93 5.25
CA ILE A 43 3.94 -17.80 6.01
C ILE A 43 5.30 -18.16 6.58
N ASP A 44 6.33 -17.53 6.04
CA ASP A 44 7.70 -17.63 6.54
C ASP A 44 7.87 -17.06 7.98
N GLY A 45 8.99 -17.40 8.62
CA GLY A 45 9.28 -16.93 9.98
C GLY A 45 9.38 -15.41 10.11
N LYS A 46 9.78 -14.68 9.06
CA LYS A 46 9.85 -13.21 9.08
C LYS A 46 8.45 -12.59 9.08
N ARG A 47 7.50 -13.17 8.34
CA ARG A 47 6.09 -12.74 8.33
C ARG A 47 5.40 -13.09 9.64
N ARG A 48 5.66 -14.28 10.21
CA ARG A 48 5.13 -14.67 11.52
C ARG A 48 5.56 -13.70 12.62
N ARG A 49 6.86 -13.37 12.70
CA ARG A 49 7.37 -12.37 13.67
C ARG A 49 6.72 -11.00 13.53
N ARG A 50 6.36 -10.57 12.32
CA ARG A 50 5.63 -9.31 12.11
C ARG A 50 4.19 -9.40 12.63
N ILE A 51 3.50 -10.50 12.37
CA ILE A 51 2.15 -10.75 12.91
C ILE A 51 2.18 -10.73 14.44
N ASP A 52 3.18 -11.38 15.05
CA ASP A 52 3.29 -11.43 16.51
C ASP A 52 3.57 -10.05 17.13
N ARG A 53 4.32 -9.17 16.44
CA ARG A 53 4.49 -7.77 16.86
C ARG A 53 3.18 -6.97 16.84
N ILE A 54 2.31 -7.24 15.87
CA ILE A 54 0.98 -6.62 15.82
C ILE A 54 0.11 -7.11 16.98
N ARG A 55 0.14 -8.42 17.26
CA ARG A 55 -0.57 -8.99 18.42
C ARG A 55 -0.10 -8.34 19.72
N ALA A 56 1.21 -8.23 19.90
CA ALA A 56 1.81 -7.64 21.09
C ALA A 56 1.39 -6.17 21.30
N SER A 57 1.28 -5.38 20.23
CA SER A 57 0.85 -3.98 20.33
C SER A 57 -0.65 -3.80 20.58
N ARG A 58 -1.45 -4.87 20.37
CA ARG A 58 -2.92 -4.89 20.48
C ARG A 58 -3.63 -3.84 19.61
N LEU A 59 -2.98 -3.39 18.54
CA LEU A 59 -3.49 -2.37 17.62
C LEU A 59 -3.04 -2.66 16.20
N LEU A 60 -4.00 -2.82 15.30
CA LEU A 60 -3.73 -3.07 13.88
C LEU A 60 -3.64 -1.74 13.11
N PHE A 61 -2.47 -1.47 12.56
CA PHE A 61 -2.25 -0.38 11.62
C PHE A 61 -2.09 -0.96 10.21
N ILE A 62 -3.05 -0.70 9.32
CA ILE A 62 -2.90 -1.06 7.92
C ILE A 62 -2.00 -0.02 7.23
N HIS A 63 -0.71 -0.40 7.08
CA HIS A 63 0.32 0.48 6.55
C HIS A 63 0.24 0.64 5.02
N VAL A 64 -0.50 1.65 4.57
CA VAL A 64 -0.57 2.06 3.17
C VAL A 64 0.73 2.76 2.73
N PRO A 65 1.35 2.36 1.61
CA PRO A 65 2.53 3.04 1.04
C PRO A 65 2.30 4.53 0.83
N LYS A 66 3.35 5.33 1.08
CA LYS A 66 3.39 6.80 0.84
C LYS A 66 2.46 7.65 1.71
N ASN A 67 1.84 7.06 2.73
CA ASN A 67 1.07 7.76 3.77
C ASN A 67 1.89 8.02 5.04
N ALA A 68 3.22 8.06 4.92
CA ALA A 68 4.17 8.27 6.01
C ALA A 68 4.07 7.30 7.22
N GLY A 69 3.47 6.12 7.04
CA GLY A 69 3.31 5.14 8.13
C GLY A 69 4.58 4.42 8.61
N THR A 70 5.76 4.73 8.05
CA THR A 70 7.02 4.12 8.48
C THR A 70 7.38 4.47 9.92
N SER A 71 7.31 5.74 10.31
CA SER A 71 7.56 6.18 11.68
C SER A 71 6.55 5.58 12.67
N ILE A 72 5.29 5.43 12.25
CA ILE A 72 4.24 4.77 13.03
C ILE A 72 4.59 3.30 13.25
N CYS A 73 5.04 2.58 12.22
CA CYS A 73 5.44 1.18 12.38
C CYS A 73 6.62 1.02 13.34
N ASP A 74 7.59 1.92 13.26
CA ASP A 74 8.76 1.88 14.15
C ASP A 74 8.37 2.13 15.60
N ARG A 75 7.49 3.11 15.88
CA ARG A 75 7.00 3.38 17.24
C ARG A 75 6.05 2.31 17.77
N LEU A 76 5.10 1.86 16.94
CA LEU A 76 4.03 0.96 17.36
C LEU A 76 4.48 -0.51 17.45
N TYR A 77 5.40 -0.93 16.57
CA TYR A 77 5.80 -2.34 16.44
C TYR A 77 7.30 -2.57 16.69
N GLY A 78 8.09 -1.51 16.83
CA GLY A 78 9.55 -1.61 16.97
C GLY A 78 10.22 -2.24 15.74
N ALA A 79 9.56 -2.19 14.57
CA ALA A 79 10.06 -2.83 13.36
C ALA A 79 9.39 -2.28 12.08
N GLN A 80 10.12 -2.42 10.98
CA GLN A 80 9.60 -2.16 9.65
C GLN A 80 8.60 -3.22 9.21
N MET A 81 7.38 -2.76 8.92
CA MET A 81 6.27 -3.60 8.51
C MET A 81 6.13 -3.65 6.99
N LYS A 82 5.60 -4.77 6.49
CA LYS A 82 5.23 -4.93 5.09
C LYS A 82 3.88 -4.26 4.84
N HIS A 83 3.65 -3.85 3.60
CA HIS A 83 2.37 -3.33 3.14
C HIS A 83 1.42 -4.50 2.87
N CYS A 84 0.68 -4.92 3.89
CA CYS A 84 -0.32 -5.99 3.80
C CYS A 84 -1.73 -5.40 3.78
N SER A 85 -2.61 -5.92 2.92
CA SER A 85 -4.02 -5.48 2.88
C SER A 85 -4.85 -6.09 4.00
N ALA A 86 -6.04 -5.53 4.24
CA ALA A 86 -7.03 -6.13 5.11
C ALA A 86 -7.43 -7.54 4.64
N LEU A 87 -7.56 -7.74 3.32
CA LEU A 87 -7.84 -9.05 2.73
C LEU A 87 -6.74 -10.08 3.01
N TYR A 88 -5.48 -9.65 3.01
CA TYR A 88 -4.38 -10.51 3.43
C TYR A 88 -4.54 -10.93 4.89
N TYR A 89 -4.76 -9.97 5.80
CA TYR A 89 -4.91 -10.27 7.22
C TYR A 89 -6.12 -11.18 7.49
N ALA A 90 -7.24 -10.97 6.80
CA ALA A 90 -8.44 -11.81 6.91
C ALA A 90 -8.16 -13.30 6.67
N ARG A 91 -7.20 -13.63 5.80
CA ARG A 91 -6.84 -15.01 5.47
C ARG A 91 -5.69 -15.55 6.32
N VAL A 92 -4.75 -14.67 6.66
CA VAL A 92 -3.48 -15.05 7.27
C VAL A 92 -3.54 -15.07 8.79
N ALA A 93 -4.16 -14.06 9.38
CA ALA A 93 -4.25 -13.83 10.81
C ALA A 93 -5.55 -13.06 11.12
N PRO A 94 -6.72 -13.72 10.97
CA PRO A 94 -8.03 -13.07 11.12
C PRO A 94 -8.24 -12.48 12.52
N ASP A 95 -7.56 -13.03 13.53
CA ASP A 95 -7.54 -12.49 14.89
C ASP A 95 -7.05 -11.04 14.96
N LEU A 96 -6.17 -10.61 14.04
CA LEU A 96 -5.70 -9.23 13.99
C LEU A 96 -6.79 -8.24 13.56
N LEU A 97 -7.79 -8.68 12.78
CA LEU A 97 -8.91 -7.83 12.37
C LEU A 97 -9.92 -7.59 13.49
N ALA A 98 -9.84 -8.36 14.58
CA ALA A 98 -10.64 -8.13 15.79
C ALA A 98 -9.99 -7.12 16.75
N LEU A 99 -8.73 -6.73 16.51
CA LEU A 99 -8.07 -5.67 17.28
C LEU A 99 -8.62 -4.30 16.87
N PRO A 100 -8.63 -3.31 17.79
CA PRO A 100 -8.78 -1.92 17.39
C PRO A 100 -7.80 -1.60 16.26
N SER A 101 -8.30 -0.94 15.22
CA SER A 101 -7.58 -0.81 13.96
C SER A 101 -7.71 0.57 13.34
N PHE A 102 -6.67 0.98 12.63
CA PHE A 102 -6.67 2.24 11.91
C PHE A 102 -5.83 2.20 10.64
N ALA A 103 -6.07 3.18 9.79
CA ALA A 103 -5.21 3.50 8.67
C ALA A 103 -5.09 5.01 8.50
N LEU A 104 -3.97 5.43 7.92
CA LEU A 104 -3.83 6.78 7.40
C LEU A 104 -4.34 6.83 5.98
N VAL A 105 -5.09 7.89 5.65
CA VAL A 105 -5.55 8.17 4.29
C VAL A 105 -5.04 9.54 3.87
N ARG A 106 -4.28 9.59 2.78
CA ARG A 106 -3.74 10.82 2.20
C ARG A 106 -4.57 11.25 1.01
N ASP A 107 -4.57 12.54 0.70
CA ASP A 107 -5.06 13.01 -0.60
C ASP A 107 -4.44 12.17 -1.74
N PRO A 108 -5.24 11.60 -2.66
CA PRO A 108 -4.72 10.71 -3.69
C PRO A 108 -3.73 11.37 -4.64
N VAL A 109 -3.90 12.66 -4.95
CA VAL A 109 -2.98 13.42 -5.83
C VAL A 109 -1.65 13.64 -5.12
N ASP A 110 -1.68 14.12 -3.88
CA ASP A 110 -0.46 14.32 -3.09
C ASP A 110 0.30 13.01 -2.87
N ARG A 111 -0.43 11.91 -2.65
CA ARG A 111 0.16 10.57 -2.51
C ARG A 111 0.79 10.12 -3.82
N PHE A 112 0.13 10.32 -4.95
CA PHE A 112 0.67 10.03 -6.28
C PHE A 112 1.96 10.83 -6.54
N LEU A 113 1.97 12.13 -6.29
CA LEU A 113 3.16 12.98 -6.46
C LEU A 113 4.31 12.53 -5.54
N SER A 114 4.00 12.10 -4.32
CA SER A 114 4.99 11.50 -3.41
C SER A 114 5.55 10.17 -3.95
N ALA A 115 4.71 9.33 -4.57
CA ALA A 115 5.11 8.09 -5.20
C ALA A 115 5.99 8.35 -6.44
N PHE A 116 5.59 9.30 -7.30
CA PHE A 116 6.33 9.73 -8.48
C PHE A 116 7.74 10.19 -8.15
N ARG A 117 7.89 11.13 -7.20
CA ARG A 117 9.21 11.60 -6.76
C ARG A 117 10.07 10.48 -6.20
N TYR A 118 9.46 9.58 -5.42
CA TYR A 118 10.17 8.42 -4.85
C TYR A 118 10.59 7.41 -5.92
N ALA A 119 9.76 7.18 -6.93
CA ALA A 119 10.06 6.33 -8.08
C ALA A 119 11.24 6.88 -8.89
N ARG A 120 11.21 8.18 -9.23
CA ARG A 120 12.27 8.89 -9.96
C ARG A 120 13.61 8.90 -9.22
N ALA A 121 13.57 9.02 -7.89
CA ALA A 121 14.76 8.96 -7.04
C ALA A 121 15.33 7.53 -6.88
N GLY A 122 14.66 6.49 -7.39
CA GLY A 122 15.04 5.09 -7.17
C GLY A 122 14.76 4.60 -5.74
N GLY A 123 14.11 5.43 -4.91
CA GLY A 123 13.79 5.18 -3.52
C GLY A 123 14.42 6.18 -2.54
N THR A 124 14.75 5.72 -1.34
CA THR A 124 15.51 6.43 -0.30
C THR A 124 16.78 5.65 0.05
N ARG A 125 17.68 6.25 0.84
CA ARG A 125 18.90 5.60 1.35
C ARG A 125 18.65 4.20 1.96
N HIS A 126 17.50 4.01 2.59
CA HIS A 126 17.15 2.78 3.30
C HIS A 126 16.17 1.87 2.53
N ARG A 127 15.61 2.34 1.41
CA ARG A 127 14.58 1.61 0.66
C ARG A 127 14.72 1.88 -0.82
N THR A 128 14.99 0.87 -1.61
CA THR A 128 15.06 1.01 -3.06
C THR A 128 13.79 0.50 -3.73
N ILE A 129 13.50 1.01 -4.93
CA ILE A 129 12.53 0.37 -5.82
C ILE A 129 13.05 -1.03 -6.17
N SER A 130 12.20 -2.03 -5.98
CA SER A 130 12.52 -3.42 -6.28
C SER A 130 12.49 -3.68 -7.78
N GLU A 131 13.33 -4.59 -8.26
CA GLU A 131 13.08 -5.20 -9.57
C GLU A 131 11.69 -5.86 -9.56
N PRO A 132 10.89 -5.77 -10.63
CA PRO A 132 11.26 -5.34 -11.99
C PRO A 132 11.00 -3.84 -12.30
N PHE A 133 10.62 -3.04 -11.31
CA PHE A 133 10.17 -1.67 -11.55
C PHE A 133 11.30 -0.63 -11.61
N ARG A 134 12.47 -0.96 -11.04
CA ARG A 134 13.56 -0.01 -10.83
C ARG A 134 13.98 0.73 -12.10
N GLY A 135 14.25 -0.01 -13.18
CA GLY A 135 14.68 0.59 -14.45
C GLY A 135 13.62 1.53 -15.04
N ARG A 136 12.37 1.07 -15.12
CA ARG A 136 11.24 1.88 -15.63
C ARG A 136 10.98 3.12 -14.79
N TYR A 137 11.06 3.00 -13.47
CA TYR A 137 10.73 4.11 -12.57
C TYR A 137 11.83 5.17 -12.54
N GLY A 138 13.09 4.75 -12.65
CA GLY A 138 14.22 5.67 -12.81
C GLY A 138 14.22 6.41 -14.15
N SER A 139 13.52 5.90 -15.18
CA SER A 139 13.39 6.57 -16.48
C SER A 139 12.25 7.57 -16.55
N PHE A 140 11.38 7.67 -15.53
CA PHE A 140 10.32 8.67 -15.51
C PHE A 140 10.89 10.09 -15.50
N ARG A 141 10.57 10.86 -16.55
CA ARG A 141 10.89 12.28 -16.74
C ARG A 141 9.72 13.17 -16.39
N SER A 142 8.48 12.70 -16.59
CA SER A 142 7.27 13.50 -16.43
C SER A 142 6.16 12.77 -15.67
N ILE A 143 5.14 13.53 -15.22
CA ILE A 143 3.89 12.96 -14.68
C ILE A 143 3.20 12.07 -15.73
N ASP A 144 3.32 12.42 -17.02
CA ASP A 144 2.72 11.65 -18.11
C ASP A 144 3.33 10.26 -18.22
N ASP A 145 4.64 10.10 -18.04
CA ASP A 145 5.30 8.78 -18.08
C ASP A 145 4.76 7.85 -16.98
N ALA A 146 4.53 8.42 -15.79
CA ALA A 146 3.94 7.68 -14.68
C ALA A 146 2.47 7.35 -14.96
N ILE A 147 1.69 8.29 -15.49
CA ILE A 147 0.29 8.07 -15.88
C ILE A 147 0.19 7.01 -16.98
N GLU A 148 1.04 7.03 -17.99
CA GLU A 148 1.07 6.02 -19.06
C GLU A 148 1.36 4.63 -18.48
N HIS A 149 2.35 4.54 -17.57
CA HIS A 149 2.60 3.29 -16.85
C HIS A 149 1.37 2.81 -16.07
N LEU A 150 0.67 3.70 -15.35
CA LEU A 150 -0.57 3.34 -14.63
C LEU A 150 -1.72 2.98 -15.58
N ALA A 151 -1.87 3.68 -16.69
CA ALA A 151 -2.90 3.42 -17.70
C ALA A 151 -2.69 2.06 -18.39
N SER A 152 -1.43 1.64 -18.54
CA SER A 152 -1.09 0.33 -19.11
C SER A 152 -1.29 -0.84 -18.15
N ALA A 153 -1.45 -0.57 -16.84
CA ALA A 153 -1.61 -1.60 -15.83
C ALA A 153 -3.01 -2.21 -15.89
N ARG A 154 -3.09 -3.54 -16.03
CA ARG A 154 -4.39 -4.27 -16.05
C ARG A 154 -4.80 -4.77 -14.68
N SER A 155 -3.89 -4.68 -13.71
CA SER A 155 -4.04 -5.19 -12.36
C SER A 155 -3.20 -4.35 -11.40
N PRO A 156 -3.62 -4.17 -10.13
CA PRO A 156 -2.76 -3.58 -9.10
C PRO A 156 -1.44 -4.34 -8.90
N PHE A 157 -1.36 -5.62 -9.29
CA PHE A 157 -0.12 -6.41 -9.28
C PHE A 157 0.87 -6.04 -10.40
N ASP A 158 0.44 -5.28 -11.41
CA ASP A 158 1.29 -4.81 -12.51
C ASP A 158 2.08 -3.55 -12.14
N VAL A 159 1.82 -2.97 -10.96
CA VAL A 159 2.50 -1.79 -10.44
C VAL A 159 3.11 -2.07 -9.06
N ASP A 160 4.20 -1.36 -8.76
CA ASP A 160 4.78 -1.35 -7.42
C ASP A 160 3.79 -0.83 -6.37
N HIS A 161 3.95 -1.27 -5.13
CA HIS A 161 3.16 -0.86 -3.97
C HIS A 161 3.00 0.67 -3.85
N VAL A 162 4.01 1.47 -4.20
CA VAL A 162 3.93 2.93 -4.06
C VAL A 162 2.85 3.59 -4.90
N PHE A 163 2.47 2.97 -6.03
CA PHE A 163 1.41 3.47 -6.92
C PHE A 163 0.08 2.73 -6.77
N ARG A 164 0.01 1.66 -5.98
CA ARG A 164 -1.27 0.98 -5.76
C ARG A 164 -2.25 1.91 -5.06
N PRO A 165 -3.55 1.87 -5.39
CA PRO A 165 -4.58 2.61 -4.67
C PRO A 165 -4.56 2.28 -3.16
N GLN A 166 -4.90 3.24 -2.31
CA GLN A 166 -5.09 3.05 -0.88
C GLN A 166 -6.22 2.05 -0.61
N SER A 167 -7.29 2.14 -1.40
CA SER A 167 -8.42 1.22 -1.43
C SER A 167 -8.04 -0.24 -1.61
N TRP A 168 -6.95 -0.54 -2.34
CA TRP A 168 -6.40 -1.90 -2.46
C TRP A 168 -6.08 -2.53 -1.11
N TYR A 169 -5.60 -1.72 -0.17
CA TYR A 169 -5.16 -2.15 1.16
C TYR A 169 -6.29 -2.11 2.18
N LEU A 170 -7.20 -1.15 2.06
CA LEU A 170 -8.15 -0.82 3.12
C LEU A 170 -9.53 -1.45 2.94
N LEU A 171 -9.93 -1.81 1.72
CA LEU A 171 -11.28 -2.31 1.48
C LEU A 171 -11.39 -3.83 1.66
N ASP A 172 -12.51 -4.27 2.25
CA ASP A 172 -12.96 -5.66 2.23
C ASP A 172 -13.46 -6.08 0.84
N ALA A 173 -13.83 -7.34 0.69
CA ALA A 173 -14.39 -7.88 -0.55
C ALA A 173 -15.74 -7.25 -0.96
N ARG A 174 -16.39 -6.50 -0.05
CA ARG A 174 -17.64 -5.77 -0.29
C ARG A 174 -17.39 -4.28 -0.59
N GLY A 175 -16.13 -3.86 -0.72
CA GLY A 175 -15.77 -2.47 -1.01
C GLY A 175 -15.89 -1.53 0.20
N ARG A 176 -15.95 -2.06 1.43
CA ARG A 176 -16.05 -1.25 2.66
C ARG A 176 -14.71 -1.19 3.38
N PRO A 177 -14.36 -0.08 4.06
CA PRO A 177 -13.17 -0.04 4.89
C PRO A 177 -13.18 -1.16 5.93
N ALA A 178 -12.10 -1.93 5.99
CA ALA A 178 -11.88 -3.02 6.92
C ALA A 178 -10.95 -2.59 8.06
N VAL A 179 -11.16 -1.37 8.56
CA VAL A 179 -10.51 -0.77 9.73
C VAL A 179 -11.51 0.08 10.49
N ASP A 180 -11.34 0.21 11.80
CA ASP A 180 -12.27 0.97 12.65
C ASP A 180 -12.15 2.48 12.42
N ARG A 181 -10.93 2.96 12.12
CA ARG A 181 -10.64 4.39 12.02
C ARG A 181 -9.82 4.72 10.78
N LEU A 182 -10.36 5.59 9.94
CA LEU A 182 -9.61 6.27 8.89
C LEU A 182 -9.17 7.63 9.43
N ILE A 183 -7.86 7.86 9.48
CA ILE A 183 -7.28 9.11 9.94
C ILE A 183 -6.74 9.87 8.73
N PRO A 184 -7.20 11.09 8.46
CA PRO A 184 -6.68 11.88 7.35
C PRO A 184 -5.23 12.27 7.64
N TYR A 185 -4.38 12.22 6.60
CA TYR A 185 -2.94 12.45 6.69
C TYR A 185 -2.57 13.78 7.35
N GLU A 186 -3.40 14.80 7.19
CA GLU A 186 -3.17 16.13 7.74
C GLU A 186 -3.32 16.15 9.28
N ARG A 187 -3.95 15.12 9.86
CA ARG A 187 -4.16 14.95 11.31
C ARG A 187 -3.25 13.91 11.93
N ILE A 188 -2.16 13.59 11.24
CA ILE A 188 -1.21 12.57 11.65
C ILE A 188 -0.52 12.87 12.99
N GLY A 189 -0.31 14.15 13.30
CA GLY A 189 0.21 14.61 14.60
C GLY A 189 -0.77 14.41 15.76
N GLU A 190 -2.03 14.08 15.48
CA GLU A 190 -3.04 13.83 16.52
C GLU A 190 -3.30 12.33 16.76
N ILE A 191 -2.54 11.44 16.11
CA ILE A 191 -2.82 10.00 16.15
C ILE A 191 -2.73 9.44 17.57
N GLY A 192 -1.70 9.80 18.34
CA GLY A 192 -1.53 9.28 19.69
C GLY A 192 -2.73 9.62 20.57
N ARG A 193 -3.07 10.91 20.71
CA ARG A 193 -4.31 11.36 21.35
C ARG A 193 -5.58 10.68 20.82
N ARG A 194 -5.75 10.56 19.50
CA ARG A 194 -6.96 9.96 18.89
C ARG A 194 -7.10 8.48 19.20
N LEU A 195 -5.99 7.76 19.33
CA LEU A 195 -5.97 6.33 19.57
C LEU A 195 -5.73 5.97 21.05
N GLY A 196 -5.43 6.95 21.91
CA GLY A 196 -5.00 6.70 23.28
C GLY A 196 -3.64 6.00 23.35
N ARG A 197 -2.68 6.42 22.52
CA ARG A 197 -1.36 5.80 22.34
C ARG A 197 -0.24 6.82 22.45
N GLU A 198 0.26 7.02 23.66
CA GLU A 198 1.30 8.03 23.97
C GLU A 198 2.57 7.85 23.14
N GLU A 199 2.92 6.61 22.78
CA GLU A 199 4.09 6.32 21.95
C GLU A 199 4.00 6.92 20.52
N LEU A 200 2.79 7.33 20.10
CA LEU A 200 2.47 7.97 18.83
C LEU A 200 2.24 9.49 18.93
N ASP A 201 2.37 10.11 20.11
CA ASP A 201 2.19 11.57 20.26
C ASP A 201 3.38 12.36 19.70
N SER A 202 4.59 11.80 19.76
CA SER A 202 5.83 12.44 19.29
C SER A 202 6.39 11.76 18.04
N LEU A 203 5.61 11.77 16.96
CA LEU A 203 6.12 11.28 15.67
C LEU A 203 7.11 12.31 15.10
N PRO A 204 8.33 11.88 14.68
CA PRO A 204 9.37 12.79 14.20
C PRO A 204 8.85 13.67 13.06
N GLU A 205 9.36 14.90 12.99
CA GLU A 205 8.86 15.96 12.10
C GLU A 205 8.48 15.41 10.74
N TRP A 206 7.20 15.55 10.44
CA TRP A 206 6.63 15.07 9.21
C TRP A 206 7.29 15.84 8.09
N ASN A 207 7.90 15.09 7.17
CA ASN A 207 8.20 15.60 5.84
C ASN A 207 6.87 16.08 5.24
N ARG A 208 6.52 17.35 5.50
CA ARG A 208 5.98 18.25 4.49
C ARG A 208 7.03 18.17 3.41
N SER A 209 6.96 17.14 2.56
CA SER A 209 7.72 17.09 1.32
C SER A 209 7.34 18.41 0.69
N GLY A 210 8.26 19.39 0.75
CA GLY A 210 7.95 20.79 0.51
C GLY A 210 7.14 20.90 -0.76
N GLU A 211 6.23 21.88 -0.78
CA GLU A 211 5.55 22.30 -2.00
C GLU A 211 6.59 22.36 -3.13
N THR A 212 6.66 21.29 -3.90
CA THR A 212 7.57 21.12 -5.01
C THR A 212 6.64 21.28 -6.19
N GLY A 213 6.87 22.33 -6.97
CA GLY A 213 5.90 22.96 -7.87
C GLY A 213 5.34 22.12 -9.02
N GLU A 214 5.61 20.81 -9.07
CA GLU A 214 4.95 19.89 -10.00
C GLU A 214 3.49 19.69 -9.56
N ARG A 215 2.59 20.44 -10.21
CA ARG A 215 1.14 20.26 -10.12
C ARG A 215 0.65 19.54 -11.37
N PRO A 216 -0.25 18.54 -11.25
CA PRO A 216 -0.89 17.94 -12.41
C PRO A 216 -1.65 18.98 -13.23
N THR A 217 -1.59 18.87 -14.55
CA THR A 217 -2.51 19.59 -15.44
C THR A 217 -3.95 19.08 -15.27
N ALA A 218 -4.95 19.80 -15.80
CA ALA A 218 -6.35 19.37 -15.73
C ALA A 218 -6.57 17.96 -16.31
N ARG A 219 -5.91 17.63 -17.44
CA ARG A 219 -5.97 16.29 -18.07
C ARG A 219 -5.39 15.20 -17.16
N GLN A 220 -4.26 15.49 -16.52
CA GLN A 220 -3.60 14.55 -15.61
C GLN A 220 -4.43 14.37 -14.33
N LEU A 221 -5.00 15.45 -13.80
CA LEU A 221 -5.90 15.41 -12.66
C LEU A 221 -7.15 14.58 -12.96
N ASP A 222 -7.77 14.75 -14.12
CA ASP A 222 -8.91 13.94 -14.56
C ASP A 222 -8.57 12.43 -14.58
N PHE A 223 -7.39 12.07 -15.12
CA PHE A 223 -6.92 10.69 -15.04
C PHE A 223 -6.76 10.21 -13.59
N LEU A 224 -6.11 10.99 -12.73
CA LEU A 224 -5.86 10.62 -11.33
C LEU A 224 -7.17 10.48 -10.54
N CYS A 225 -8.14 11.36 -10.78
CA CYS A 225 -9.49 11.29 -10.21
C CYS A 225 -10.19 9.98 -10.57
N ARG A 226 -10.12 9.55 -11.84
CA ARG A 226 -10.68 8.26 -12.27
C ARG A 226 -9.92 7.07 -11.71
N PHE A 227 -8.59 7.08 -11.82
CA PHE A 227 -7.75 5.96 -11.41
C PHE A 227 -7.80 5.71 -9.89
N TYR A 228 -7.89 6.77 -9.09
CA TYR A 228 -7.96 6.70 -7.63
C TYR A 228 -9.35 7.05 -7.06
N GLU A 229 -10.44 6.88 -7.82
CA GLU A 229 -11.81 7.24 -7.41
C GLU A 229 -12.17 6.70 -6.00
N ALA A 230 -11.88 5.43 -5.74
CA ALA A 230 -12.14 4.81 -4.44
C ALA A 230 -11.27 5.39 -3.31
N ASP A 231 -10.08 5.91 -3.61
CA ASP A 231 -9.24 6.56 -2.61
C ASP A 231 -9.76 7.96 -2.26
N PHE A 232 -10.33 8.69 -3.23
CA PHE A 232 -11.01 9.95 -2.95
C PHE A 232 -12.22 9.73 -2.04
N ALA A 233 -13.00 8.67 -2.27
CA ALA A 233 -14.09 8.27 -1.39
C ALA A 233 -13.60 7.96 0.05
N LEU A 234 -12.51 7.20 0.18
CA LEU A 234 -11.87 6.95 1.48
C LEU A 234 -11.41 8.24 2.16
N ARG A 235 -10.85 9.18 1.39
CA ARG A 235 -10.34 10.46 1.92
C ARG A 235 -11.47 11.38 2.36
N LEU A 236 -12.60 11.38 1.65
CA LEU A 236 -13.82 12.08 2.05
C LEU A 236 -14.37 11.50 3.37
N GLN A 237 -14.45 10.17 3.45
CA GLN A 237 -14.89 9.48 4.68
C GLN A 237 -13.96 9.77 5.86
N ALA A 238 -12.64 9.78 5.64
CA ALA A 238 -11.67 10.09 6.70
C ALA A 238 -11.83 11.50 7.28
N VAL A 239 -12.21 12.49 6.46
CA VAL A 239 -12.39 13.88 6.92
C VAL A 239 -13.78 14.15 7.49
N THR A 240 -14.82 13.60 6.87
CA THR A 240 -16.21 13.90 7.25
C THR A 240 -16.79 12.92 8.26
N GLY A 241 -16.21 11.72 8.38
CA GLY A 241 -16.80 10.59 9.08
C GLY A 241 -17.94 9.91 8.31
N ILE A 242 -18.37 10.46 7.17
CA ILE A 242 -19.50 9.98 6.38
C ILE A 242 -18.99 9.00 5.32
N ALA A 243 -19.52 7.79 5.29
CA ALA A 243 -19.22 6.84 4.23
C ALA A 243 -19.73 7.38 2.89
N ALA A 244 -18.90 7.30 1.83
CA ALA A 244 -19.34 7.66 0.50
C ALA A 244 -20.50 6.76 0.05
N PRO A 245 -21.50 7.30 -0.68
CA PRO A 245 -22.60 6.50 -1.19
C PRO A 245 -22.06 5.36 -2.05
N GLN A 246 -22.53 4.14 -1.77
CA GLN A 246 -22.14 2.96 -2.53
C GLN A 246 -22.70 3.14 -3.95
N ARG A 247 -21.82 3.17 -4.96
CA ARG A 247 -22.28 2.84 -6.31
C ARG A 247 -22.83 1.42 -6.24
N ALA A 248 -24.10 1.25 -6.58
CA ALA A 248 -24.69 -0.07 -6.76
C ALA A 248 -23.70 -0.89 -7.57
N ALA A 249 -23.24 -2.02 -7.03
CA ALA A 249 -22.21 -2.83 -7.63
C ALA A 249 -22.62 -3.10 -9.09
N GLY A 250 -21.98 -2.42 -10.03
CA GLY A 250 -21.96 -2.87 -11.42
C GLY A 250 -21.52 -4.32 -11.35
N ARG A 251 -22.37 -5.20 -11.86
CA ARG A 251 -22.21 -6.67 -11.91
C ARG A 251 -20.73 -7.03 -11.85
N ALA A 252 -20.31 -7.75 -10.81
CA ALA A 252 -18.97 -8.30 -10.75
C ALA A 252 -18.65 -8.92 -12.12
N PRO A 253 -17.49 -8.65 -12.74
CA PRO A 253 -17.13 -9.33 -13.97
C PRO A 253 -17.27 -10.82 -13.73
N ALA A 254 -18.02 -11.48 -14.62
CA ALA A 254 -18.29 -12.91 -14.51
C ALA A 254 -16.97 -13.66 -14.26
N PRO A 255 -16.96 -14.69 -13.40
CA PRO A 255 -15.77 -15.50 -13.21
C PRO A 255 -15.31 -16.00 -14.58
N VAL A 256 -14.03 -15.77 -14.87
CA VAL A 256 -13.37 -16.30 -16.07
C VAL A 256 -13.61 -17.81 -16.06
N PRO A 257 -14.23 -18.39 -17.11
CA PRO A 257 -14.49 -19.82 -17.13
C PRO A 257 -13.18 -20.58 -16.97
N SER A 258 -13.18 -21.50 -16.01
CA SER A 258 -12.10 -22.46 -15.81
C SER A 258 -11.98 -23.27 -17.10
N LEU A 259 -10.85 -23.11 -17.81
CA LEU A 259 -10.44 -24.07 -18.83
C LEU A 259 -9.94 -25.31 -18.10
N ALA A 260 -10.90 -26.17 -17.73
CA ALA A 260 -10.68 -27.59 -17.54
C ALA A 260 -11.24 -28.27 -18.79
N GLY A 261 -10.33 -28.73 -19.64
CA GLY A 261 -10.54 -29.49 -20.86
C GLY A 261 -9.18 -29.93 -21.37
#